data_AF-A0A8X7ZV22-F1
#
_entry.id   AF-A0A8X7ZV22-F1
#
_cell.length_a   1.000
_cell.length_b   1.000
_cell.length_c   1.000
_cell.angle_alpha   90.00
_cell.angle_beta   90.00
_cell.angle_gamma   90.00
#
_symmetry.space_group_name_H-M   'P 1'
#
loop_
_entity.id
_entity.type
_entity.pdbx_description
1 polymer ?
#
loop_
_entity_poly.entity_id
_entity_poly.type
_entity_poly.pdbx_seq_one_letter_code
_entity_poly.pdbx_strand_id
1 'polypeptide(L)'
;MDIRNKMMPPLSKGFSGSAYVLISVALTAGELEEGSHEAIIEKIKEAKNSVNSDYVTAYMEALDGPQGTLPPKDVGSCDNLNAINSAENTCSSGPRNEAFS
;
A
#
# COMPACT_ATOMS: atom_id res chain seq x y z
N MET A 1 -3.74 -4.75 3.91
CA MET A 1 -4.16 -6.15 4.09
C MET A 1 -2.97 -6.97 4.55
N ASP A 2 -3.12 -7.79 5.59
CA ASP A 2 -2.05 -8.72 6.03
C ASP A 2 -1.89 -9.84 4.99
N ILE A 3 -0.66 -10.02 4.49
CA ILE A 3 -0.35 -11.02 3.46
C ILE A 3 0.47 -12.21 3.99
N ARG A 4 0.72 -12.31 5.30
CA ARG A 4 1.54 -13.40 5.88
C ARG A 4 1.04 -14.79 5.50
N ASN A 5 -0.28 -14.99 5.47
CA ASN A 5 -0.91 -16.26 5.08
C ASN A 5 -1.13 -16.41 3.57
N LYS A 6 -0.82 -15.37 2.79
CA LYS A 6 -0.99 -15.34 1.33
C LYS A 6 0.34 -15.56 0.59
N MET A 7 1.48 -15.47 1.28
CA MET A 7 2.77 -15.88 0.73
C MET A 7 2.89 -17.40 0.62
N MET A 8 3.73 -17.86 -0.31
CA MET A 8 4.10 -19.26 -0.47
C MET A 8 5.63 -19.41 -0.44
N PRO A 9 6.19 -19.97 0.66
CA PRO A 9 5.51 -20.43 1.88
C PRO A 9 4.95 -19.27 2.74
N PRO A 10 3.94 -19.53 3.60
CA PRO A 10 3.44 -18.52 4.53
C PRO A 10 4.53 -17.99 5.46
N LEU A 11 4.47 -16.71 5.81
CA LEU A 11 5.43 -16.09 6.72
C LEU A 11 5.24 -16.62 8.15
N SER A 12 6.36 -16.86 8.82
CA SER A 12 6.37 -17.36 10.19
C SER A 12 5.86 -16.29 11.17
N LYS A 13 5.34 -16.73 12.31
CA LYS A 13 4.91 -15.83 13.40
C LYS A 13 6.06 -14.97 13.96
N GLY A 14 7.30 -15.38 13.75
CA GLY A 14 8.50 -14.65 14.20
C GLY A 14 9.03 -13.62 13.20
N PHE A 15 8.38 -13.44 12.04
CA PHE A 15 8.78 -12.45 11.06
C PHE A 15 8.54 -11.02 11.57
N SER A 16 9.60 -10.21 11.62
CA SER A 16 9.58 -8.83 12.14
C SER A 16 9.47 -7.75 11.06
N GLY A 17 9.52 -8.13 9.78
CA GLY A 17 9.37 -7.19 8.67
C GLY A 17 7.92 -6.77 8.42
N SER A 18 7.74 -5.77 7.55
CA SER A 18 6.42 -5.39 7.07
C SER A 18 5.86 -6.47 6.15
N ALA A 19 4.60 -6.86 6.37
CA ALA A 19 3.90 -7.88 5.59
C ALA A 19 2.47 -7.42 5.28
N TYR A 20 2.35 -6.21 4.74
CA TYR A 20 1.08 -5.62 4.37
C TYR A 20 1.13 -5.06 2.95
N VAL A 21 0.03 -5.25 2.22
CA VAL A 21 -0.20 -4.58 0.93
C VAL A 21 -1.36 -3.60 1.04
N LEU A 22 -1.26 -2.46 0.36
CA LEU A 22 -2.38 -1.53 0.20
C LEU A 22 -3.24 -2.01 -0.97
N ILE A 23 -4.56 -1.99 -0.77
CA ILE A 23 -5.53 -2.34 -1.80
C ILE A 23 -6.46 -1.15 -1.93
N SER A 24 -6.58 -0.64 -3.15
CA SER A 24 -7.48 0.46 -3.48
C SER A 24 -8.61 -0.03 -4.37
N VAL A 25 -9.76 0.61 -4.23
CA VAL A 25 -10.90 0.48 -5.15
C VAL A 25 -11.08 1.85 -5.77
N ALA A 26 -10.93 1.94 -7.08
CA ALA A 26 -11.19 3.17 -7.82
C ALA A 26 -12.68 3.24 -8.19
N LEU A 27 -13.32 4.34 -7.83
CA LEU A 27 -14.72 4.64 -8.14
C LEU A 27 -14.82 6.10 -8.56
N THR A 28 -15.76 6.39 -9.45
CA THR A 28 -16.14 7.78 -9.72
C THR A 28 -16.88 8.38 -8.51
N ALA A 29 -16.86 9.71 -8.38
CA ALA A 29 -17.60 10.39 -7.32
C ALA A 29 -19.11 10.06 -7.38
N GLY A 30 -19.69 10.00 -8.58
CA GLY A 30 -21.09 9.60 -8.78
C GLY A 30 -21.37 8.19 -8.28
N GLU A 31 -20.52 7.21 -8.61
CA GLU A 31 -20.69 5.83 -8.11
C GLU A 31 -20.56 5.73 -6.59
N LEU A 32 -19.74 6.58 -5.97
CA LEU A 32 -19.55 6.62 -4.52
C LEU A 32 -20.73 7.31 -3.81
N GLU A 33 -21.27 8.39 -4.39
CA GLU A 33 -22.36 9.18 -3.82
C GLU A 33 -23.73 8.56 -4.04
N GLU A 34 -23.96 7.96 -5.21
CA GLU A 34 -25.24 7.36 -5.59
C GLU A 34 -25.34 5.87 -5.21
N GLY A 35 -24.18 5.21 -5.00
CA GLY A 35 -24.11 3.80 -4.61
C GLY A 35 -24.59 3.56 -3.17
N SER A 36 -25.22 2.42 -2.93
CA SER A 36 -25.57 2.02 -1.56
C SER A 36 -24.31 1.63 -0.76
N HIS A 37 -24.38 1.74 0.56
CA HIS A 37 -23.32 1.28 1.45
C HIS A 37 -23.00 -0.20 1.22
N GLU A 38 -24.02 -1.03 0.97
CA GLU A 38 -23.86 -2.46 0.68
C GLU A 38 -23.03 -2.68 -0.59
N ALA A 39 -23.30 -1.93 -1.66
CA ALA A 39 -22.57 -2.03 -2.91
C ALA A 39 -21.10 -1.61 -2.76
N ILE A 40 -20.82 -0.57 -1.97
CA ILE A 40 -19.45 -0.14 -1.66
C ILE A 40 -18.73 -1.21 -0.83
N ILE A 41 -19.40 -1.78 0.18
CA ILE A 41 -18.86 -2.87 1.00
C ILE A 41 -18.54 -4.10 0.14
N GLU A 42 -19.41 -4.44 -0.82
CA GLU A 42 -19.19 -5.54 -1.75
C GLU A 42 -17.93 -5.32 -2.60
N LYS A 43 -17.77 -4.14 -3.20
CA LYS A 43 -16.55 -3.77 -3.95
C LYS A 43 -15.28 -3.89 -3.10
N ILE A 44 -15.31 -3.45 -1.84
CA ILE A 44 -14.18 -3.60 -0.91
C ILE A 44 -13.90 -5.08 -0.63
N LYS A 45 -14.94 -5.90 -0.43
CA LYS A 45 -14.79 -7.34 -0.20
C LYS A 45 -14.20 -8.04 -1.43
N GLU A 46 -14.69 -7.73 -2.62
CA GLU A 46 -14.17 -8.25 -3.89
C GLU A 46 -12.69 -7.92 -4.05
N ALA A 47 -12.30 -6.65 -3.83
CA ALA A 47 -10.90 -6.23 -3.92
C ALA A 47 -10.01 -6.90 -2.86
N LYS A 48 -10.52 -7.15 -1.65
CA LYS A 48 -9.78 -7.93 -0.65
C LYS A 48 -9.65 -9.40 -1.03
N ASN A 49 -10.66 -9.98 -1.64
CA ASN A 49 -10.70 -11.39 -2.03
C ASN A 49 -9.87 -11.68 -3.28
N SER A 50 -9.64 -10.69 -4.14
CA SER A 50 -8.77 -10.83 -5.32
C SER A 50 -7.29 -10.97 -4.97
N VAL A 51 -6.87 -10.57 -3.77
CA VAL A 51 -5.49 -10.76 -3.29
C VAL A 51 -5.26 -12.22 -2.89
N ASN A 52 -4.62 -12.94 -3.81
CA ASN A 52 -4.18 -14.32 -3.69
C ASN A 52 -2.63 -14.40 -3.68
N SER A 53 -2.08 -15.62 -3.68
CA SER A 53 -0.63 -15.85 -3.73
C SER A 53 0.00 -15.24 -4.95
N ASP A 54 -0.64 -15.39 -6.11
CA ASP A 54 -0.09 -14.99 -7.40
C ASP A 54 0.00 -13.46 -7.49
N TYR A 55 -1.00 -12.76 -6.96
CA TYR A 55 -0.98 -11.30 -6.79
C TYR A 55 0.20 -10.86 -5.92
N VAL A 56 0.42 -11.53 -4.79
CA VAL A 56 1.51 -11.18 -3.85
C VAL A 56 2.88 -11.42 -4.51
N THR A 57 3.04 -12.51 -5.24
CA THR A 57 4.26 -12.82 -6.00
C THR A 57 4.52 -11.76 -7.07
N ALA A 58 3.53 -11.44 -7.90
CA ALA A 58 3.66 -10.42 -8.94
C ALA A 58 3.96 -9.03 -8.36
N TYR A 59 3.37 -8.70 -7.21
CA TYR A 59 3.66 -7.47 -6.49
C TYR A 59 5.13 -7.41 -6.02
N MET A 60 5.66 -8.49 -5.47
CA MET A 60 7.08 -8.57 -5.08
C MET A 60 8.02 -8.44 -6.28
N GLU A 61 7.73 -9.13 -7.38
CA GLU A 61 8.51 -9.03 -8.62
C GLU A 61 8.52 -7.61 -9.19
N ALA A 62 7.37 -6.91 -9.14
CA ALA A 62 7.29 -5.52 -9.56
C ALA A 62 8.11 -4.59 -8.66
N LEU A 63 8.21 -4.89 -7.35
CA LEU A 63 9.05 -4.13 -6.43
C LEU A 63 10.55 -4.38 -6.61
N ASP A 64 10.94 -5.58 -7.06
CA ASP A 64 12.33 -5.91 -7.38
C ASP A 64 12.80 -5.34 -8.73
N GLY A 65 11.88 -4.80 -9.53
CA GLY A 65 12.20 -4.05 -10.75
C GLY A 65 13.01 -2.78 -10.47
N PRO A 66 13.59 -2.12 -11.50
CA PRO A 66 14.34 -0.88 -11.35
C PRO A 66 13.47 0.19 -10.69
N GLN A 67 13.61 0.35 -9.38
CA GLN A 67 13.03 1.47 -8.66
C GLN A 67 13.77 2.71 -9.15
N GLY A 68 13.01 3.71 -9.65
CA GLY A 68 13.59 5.00 -10.01
C GLY A 68 14.50 5.46 -8.86
N THR A 69 15.73 5.87 -9.19
CA THR A 69 16.70 6.27 -8.17
C THR A 69 16.08 7.40 -7.36
N LEU A 70 15.74 7.10 -6.10
CA LEU A 70 15.32 8.15 -5.19
C LEU A 70 16.46 9.17 -5.14
N PRO A 71 16.16 10.48 -5.23
CA PRO A 71 17.19 11.48 -5.02
C PRO A 71 17.89 11.19 -3.68
N PRO A 72 19.22 11.39 -3.60
CA PRO A 72 19.97 11.17 -2.37
C PRO A 72 19.22 11.77 -1.19
N LYS A 73 19.11 11.03 -0.09
CA LYS A 73 18.62 11.59 1.17
C LYS A 73 19.67 12.56 1.69
N ASP A 74 19.70 13.76 1.14
CA ASP A 74 20.41 14.87 1.74
C ASP A 74 19.70 15.15 3.06
N VAL A 75 20.38 14.77 4.15
CA VAL A 75 20.04 15.20 5.50
C VAL A 75 20.28 16.71 5.55
N GLY A 76 19.22 17.46 5.23
CA GLY A 76 19.17 18.91 5.35
C GLY A 76 18.99 19.62 4.02
N SER A 77 17.74 19.89 3.65
CA SER A 77 17.28 21.25 3.31
C SER A 77 15.79 21.21 2.99
N CYS A 78 14.98 21.84 3.82
CA CYS A 78 13.56 22.04 3.57
C CYS A 78 13.39 23.17 2.56
N ASP A 79 13.55 22.93 1.26
CA ASP A 79 13.15 23.89 0.22
C ASP A 79 12.88 23.18 -1.13
N ASN A 80 11.66 22.68 -1.33
CA ASN A 80 10.86 22.90 -2.56
C ASN A 80 9.60 22.03 -2.58
N LEU A 81 8.44 22.68 -2.44
CA LEU A 81 7.15 22.17 -2.86
C LEU A 81 7.12 22.15 -4.40
N ASN A 82 7.22 20.98 -5.06
CA ASN A 82 6.68 20.80 -6.41
C ASN A 82 6.62 19.36 -6.96
N ALA A 83 6.82 18.30 -6.16
CA ALA A 83 6.71 16.92 -6.64
C ALA A 83 5.39 16.25 -6.17
N ILE A 84 4.24 16.77 -6.62
CA ILE A 84 2.92 16.22 -6.26
C ILE A 84 2.48 15.06 -7.20
N ASN A 85 3.14 14.87 -8.35
CA ASN A 85 2.64 13.92 -9.37
C ASN A 85 3.22 12.49 -9.32
N SER A 86 3.87 12.06 -8.23
CA SER A 86 4.43 10.70 -8.11
C SER A 86 3.98 9.96 -6.84
N ALA A 87 2.98 10.48 -6.13
CA ALA A 87 2.67 10.10 -4.75
C ALA A 87 1.70 8.91 -4.59
N GLU A 88 1.28 8.23 -5.65
CA GLU A 88 0.33 7.12 -5.50
C GLU A 88 0.99 5.80 -5.04
N ASN A 89 2.33 5.69 -5.03
CA ASN A 89 3.06 4.49 -4.59
C ASN A 89 4.03 4.70 -3.41
N THR A 90 4.07 5.86 -2.76
CA THR A 90 5.12 6.20 -1.77
C THR A 90 4.65 6.49 -0.34
N CYS A 91 3.45 6.07 0.07
CA CYS A 91 3.08 6.10 1.49
C CYS A 91 3.79 4.96 2.26
N SER A 92 5.11 5.08 2.40
CA SER A 92 5.92 4.36 3.37
C SER A 92 5.65 4.96 4.75
N SER A 93 5.09 4.13 5.63
CA SER A 93 4.83 4.46 7.03
C SER A 93 6.10 4.94 7.73
N GLY A 94 6.17 6.24 8.02
CA GLY A 94 7.19 6.81 8.91
C GLY A 94 6.99 6.38 10.38
N PRO A 95 8.04 6.46 11.22
CA PRO A 95 8.00 6.01 12.60
C PRO A 95 7.09 6.91 13.45
N ARG A 96 6.14 6.29 14.18
CA ARG A 96 5.32 6.95 15.21
C ARG A 96 6.18 7.15 16.46
N ASN A 97 6.73 8.34 16.63
CA ASN A 97 7.32 8.79 17.88
C ASN A 97 6.51 9.99 18.41
N GLU A 98 5.42 9.74 19.13
CA GLU A 98 4.81 10.70 20.06
C GLU A 98 4.35 9.86 21.28
N ALA A 99 5.06 9.87 22.41
CA ALA A 99 5.01 10.91 23.43
C ALA A 99 3.55 11.21 23.84
N PHE A 100 2.98 10.37 24.70
CA PHE A 100 1.83 10.76 25.53
C PHE A 100 2.35 11.11 26.92
N SER A 101 1.94 12.31 27.35
CA SER A 101 2.24 13.01 28.60
C SER A 101 2.00 12.20 29.87
#